data_AF-V4QD27-F1
#
_entry.id   AF-V4QD27-F1
#
_cell.length_a   1.000
_cell.length_b   1.000
_cell.length_c   1.000
_cell.angle_alpha   90.00
_cell.angle_beta   90.00
_cell.angle_gamma   90.00
#
_symmetry.space_group_name_H-M   'P 1'
#
loop_
_entity.id
_entity.type
_entity.pdbx_description
1 polymer ?
#
loop_
_entity_poly.entity_id
_entity_poly.type
_entity_poly.pdbx_seq_one_letter_code
_entity_poly.pdbx_strand_id
1 'polypeptide(L)' 'TRRPPSPSHYMMQGGNILTLQRILGHGDIKMTMRYSHLAPDHFATVLSHSPLVLLEAPRGDR' A
#
# COMPACT_ATOMS: atom_id res chain seq x y z
N THR A 1 -4.80 10.05 23.00
CA THR A 1 -3.61 9.38 22.43
C THR A 1 -4.07 8.29 21.47
N ARG A 2 -3.91 8.45 20.15
CA ARG A 2 -4.38 7.46 19.18
C ARG A 2 -3.26 6.44 18.93
N ARG A 3 -3.32 5.30 19.62
CA ARG A 3 -2.40 4.17 19.40
C ARG A 3 -2.56 3.69 17.95
N PRO A 4 -1.48 3.52 17.17
CA PRO A 4 -1.59 3.03 15.81
C PRO A 4 -2.19 1.61 15.80
N PRO A 5 -2.98 1.25 14.77
CA PRO A 5 -3.53 -0.09 14.64
C PRO A 5 -2.41 -1.12 14.54
N SER A 6 -2.66 -2.33 15.05
CA SER A 6 -1.72 -3.43 14.92
C SER A 6 -1.39 -3.68 13.44
N PRO A 7 -0.12 -3.96 13.07
CA PRO A 7 0.34 -4.20 11.71
C PRO A 7 -0.56 -5.13 10.88
N SER A 8 -0.96 -6.26 11.46
CA SER A 8 -1.83 -7.24 10.82
C SER A 8 -3.21 -6.68 10.53
N HIS A 9 -3.79 -5.93 11.48
CA HIS A 9 -5.12 -5.33 11.32
C HIS A 9 -5.10 -4.22 10.27
N TYR A 10 -4.01 -3.44 10.20
CA TYR A 10 -3.82 -2.44 9.17
C TYR A 10 -3.73 -3.06 7.76
N MET A 11 -3.01 -4.17 7.61
CA MET A 11 -2.92 -4.91 6.33
C MET A 11 -4.24 -5.57 5.95
N MET A 12 -4.95 -6.17 6.91
CA MET A 12 -6.28 -6.77 6.67
C MET A 12 -7.33 -5.74 6.23
N GLN A 13 -7.19 -4.48 6.63
CA GLN A 13 -8.02 -3.37 6.14
C GLN A 13 -7.61 -2.86 4.75
N GLY A 14 -6.65 -3.51 4.07
CA GLY A 14 -6.13 -3.06 2.77
C GLY A 14 -5.12 -1.92 2.87
N GLY A 15 -4.46 -1.76 4.02
CA GLY A 15 -3.47 -0.71 4.25
C GLY A 15 -2.23 -0.85 3.36
N ASN A 16 -1.65 0.29 2.97
CA ASN A 16 -0.45 0.31 2.13
C ASN A 16 0.79 -0.23 2.85
N ILE A 17 1.47 -1.22 2.23
CA ILE A 17 2.70 -1.84 2.74
C ILE A 17 3.83 -0.84 3.04
N LEU A 18 3.97 0.24 2.26
CA LEU A 18 4.97 1.29 2.51
C LEU A 18 4.63 2.13 3.75
N THR A 19 3.34 2.37 4.01
CA THR A 19 2.92 3.05 5.23
C THR A 19 3.15 2.14 6.44
N LEU A 20 2.91 0.84 6.30
CA LEU A 20 3.22 -0.12 7.36
C LEU A 20 4.73 -0.16 7.67
N GLN A 21 5.58 -0.12 6.65
CA GLN A 21 7.03 -0.05 6.82
C GLN A 21 7.45 1.14 7.69
N ARG A 22 6.83 2.31 7.47
CA ARG A 22 7.10 3.53 8.25
C ARG A 22 6.59 3.44 9.68
N ILE A 23 5.42 2.84 9.90
CA ILE A 23 4.85 2.61 11.25
C ILE A 23 5.73 1.64 12.05
N LEU A 24 6.29 0.62 11.39
CA LEU A 24 7.20 -0.37 11.98
C LEU A 24 8.64 0.13 12.13
N GLY A 25 9.03 1.19 11.41
CA GLY A 25 10.42 1.67 11.39
C GLY A 25 11.40 0.74 10.66
N HIS A 26 10.93 -0.10 9.74
CA HIS A 26 11.79 -1.01 8.99
C HIS A 26 12.58 -0.26 7.90
N GLY A 27 13.91 -0.39 7.92
CA GLY A 27 14.77 0.19 6.89
C GLY A 27 14.66 -0.48 5.51
N ASP A 28 14.26 -1.75 5.47
CA ASP A 28 14.08 -2.52 4.23
C ASP A 28 12.63 -2.99 4.08
N ILE A 29 12.11 -2.92 2.85
CA ILE A 29 10.78 -3.42 2.49
C ILE A 29 10.68 -4.94 2.69
N LYS A 30 11.77 -5.70 2.53
CA LYS A 30 11.78 -7.17 2.70
C LYS A 30 11.30 -7.60 4.09
N MET A 31 11.68 -6.87 5.14
CA MET A 31 11.23 -7.12 6.53
C MET A 31 9.73 -6.91 6.70
N THR A 32 9.16 -6.01 5.90
CA THR A 32 7.72 -5.67 5.92
C THR A 32 6.92 -6.56 4.99
N MET A 33 7.52 -7.09 3.91
CA MET A 33 6.89 -8.04 2.98
C MET A 33 6.41 -9.32 3.66
N ARG A 34 6.90 -9.67 4.85
CA ARG A 34 6.34 -10.78 5.63
C ARG A 34 4.87 -10.55 6.04
N TYR A 35 4.37 -9.32 5.99
CA TYR A 35 2.96 -8.98 6.24
C TYR A 35 2.13 -8.93 4.96
N SER A 36 2.75 -9.16 3.79
CA SER A 36 2.09 -9.05 2.49
C SER A 36 0.89 -9.96 2.34
N HIS A 37 1.03 -11.20 2.80
CA HIS A 37 -0.03 -12.21 2.74
C HIS A 37 -1.29 -11.85 3.54
N LEU A 38 -1.24 -10.84 4.41
CA LEU A 38 -2.38 -10.38 5.22
C LEU A 38 -3.23 -9.33 4.51
N ALA A 39 -2.72 -8.71 3.44
CA ALA A 39 -3.49 -7.79 2.63
C ALA A 39 -4.22 -8.57 1.52
N PRO A 40 -5.56 -8.48 1.44
CA PRO A 40 -6.34 -9.20 0.43
C PRO A 40 -6.03 -8.74 -1.00
N ASP A 41 -5.53 -7.52 -1.16
CA ASP A 41 -5.23 -6.90 -2.45
C ASP A 41 -3.80 -6.35 -2.48
N HIS A 42 -2.83 -7.24 -2.70
CA HIS A 42 -1.42 -6.86 -2.82
C HIS A 42 -1.11 -6.03 -4.08
N PHE A 43 -1.98 -6.09 -5.09
CA PHE A 43 -1.78 -5.53 -6.42
C PHE A 43 -2.68 -4.33 -6.76
N ALA A 44 -3.74 -4.06 -5.99
CA ALA A 44 -4.69 -2.99 -6.32
C ALA A 44 -4.05 -1.60 -6.35
N THR A 45 -3.07 -1.35 -5.46
CA THR A 45 -2.33 -0.09 -5.43
C THR A 45 -1.38 0.06 -6.62
N VAL A 46 -0.77 -1.04 -7.09
CA VAL A 46 0.15 -1.02 -8.25
C VAL A 46 -0.63 -0.79 -9.53
N LEU A 47 -1.80 -1.41 -9.68
CA LEU A 47 -2.70 -1.16 -10.81
C LEU A 47 -3.18 0.30 -10.82
N SER A 48 -3.53 0.85 -9.65
CA SER A 48 -3.95 2.26 -9.53
C SER A 48 -2.82 3.26 -9.81
N HIS A 49 -1.56 2.92 -9.49
CA HIS A 49 -0.38 3.75 -9.76
C HIS A 49 0.35 3.34 -11.05
N SER A 50 -0.23 2.44 -11.84
CA SER A 50 0.37 2.04 -13.10
C SER A 50 0.38 3.24 -14.04
N PRO A 51 1.51 3.56 -14.69
CA PRO A 51 1.60 4.71 -15.59
C PRO A 51 0.62 4.60 -16.77
N LEU A 52 0.15 3.38 -17.09
CA LEU A 52 -0.89 3.14 -18.08
C LEU A 52 -2.26 3.71 -17.66
N VAL A 53 -2.62 3.63 -16.37
CA VAL A 53 -3.85 4.24 -15.84
C VAL A 53 -3.78 5.78 -15.90
N LEU A 54 -2.61 6.35 -15.65
CA LEU A 54 -2.39 7.80 -15.82
C LEU A 54 -2.46 8.23 -17.29
N LEU A 55 -2.09 7.36 -18.23
CA LEU A 55 -2.12 7.60 -19.66
C LEU A 55 -3.54 7.51 -20.25
N GLU A 56 -4.40 6.65 -19.68
CA GLU A 56 -5.78 6.44 -20.14
C GLU A 56 -6.79 7.41 -19.52
N ALA A 57 -6.38 8.18 -18.51
CA ALA A 57 -7.15 9.32 -18.03
C ALA A 57 -7.38 10.27 -19.21
N PRO A 58 -8.64 10.65 -19.52
CA PRO A 58 -8.93 11.49 -20.67
C PRO A 58 -8.13 12.77 -20.51
N ARG A 59 -7.17 12.98 -21.41
CA ARG A 59 -6.47 14.25 -21.53
C ARG A 59 -7.51 15.26 -21.94
N GLY A 60 -8.13 15.87 -20.94
CA GLY A 60 -9.07 16.95 -21.11
C GLY A 60 -8.38 18.10 -21.81
N ASP A 61 -8.91 18.40 -22.99
CA ASP A 61 -9.01 19.73 -23.59
C ASP A 61 -7.72 20.38 -24.10
N ARG A 62 -7.48 20.31 -25.42
CA ARG A 62 -7.64 21.43 -26.37
C ARG A 62 -7.31 21.01 -27.80
#